data_AF-A0A345JRN8-F1
#
_entry.id   AF-A0A345JRN8-F1
#
_cell.length_a   1.000
_cell.length_b   1.000
_cell.length_c   1.000
_cell.angle_alpha   90.00
_cell.angle_beta   90.00
_cell.angle_gamma   90.00
#
_symmetry.space_group_name_H-M   'P 1'
#
loop_
_entity.id
_entity.type
_entity.pdbx_description
1 polymer ?
#
loop_
_entity_poly.entity_id
_entity_poly.type
_entity_poly.pdbx_seq_one_letter_code
_entity_poly.pdbx_strand_id
1 'polypeptide(L)'
;MLDYLARNQNWAKITPWAGILFSILLFTNFSVYDPHFWGLINIPLYLFHQTEEHYVPGGFKNFMNRVVMALPVSQEKLTDIKIFWINILMVWLAFAIFGILSFINLGFGLLIIIFSIINCLTHIAEGFKHKSWNPGLVMASIQFMLSLFAAYYVTAHGLDNPIAWWLGTFIFSIVAHILLFNLVMTRD
;
A
#
# COMPACT_ATOMS: atom_id res chain seq x y z
N MET A 1 -18.28 16.48 -1.74
CA MET A 1 -16.81 16.42 -1.63
C MET A 1 -16.28 15.00 -1.88
N LEU A 2 -16.78 13.99 -1.16
CA LEU A 2 -16.39 12.58 -1.37
C LEU A 2 -16.58 12.10 -2.82
N ASP A 3 -17.74 12.36 -3.41
CA ASP A 3 -18.01 11.98 -4.81
C ASP A 3 -17.03 12.60 -5.80
N TYR A 4 -16.59 13.83 -5.52
CA TYR A 4 -15.61 14.51 -6.37
C TYR A 4 -14.23 13.86 -6.27
N LEU A 5 -13.81 13.51 -5.05
CA LEU A 5 -12.52 12.86 -4.80
C LEU A 5 -12.49 11.45 -5.41
N ALA A 6 -13.56 10.68 -5.24
CA ALA A 6 -13.66 9.33 -5.77
C ALA A 6 -13.73 9.31 -7.30
N ARG A 7 -14.56 10.17 -7.90
CA ARG A 7 -14.79 10.21 -9.35
C ARG A 7 -13.49 10.37 -10.12
N ASN A 8 -13.28 9.50 -11.11
CA ASN A 8 -12.08 9.45 -11.93
C ASN A 8 -10.79 9.43 -11.10
N GLN A 9 -10.87 8.91 -9.87
CA GLN A 9 -9.76 8.82 -8.94
C GLN A 9 -9.04 10.15 -8.71
N ASN A 10 -9.79 11.27 -8.65
CA ASN A 10 -9.21 12.60 -8.42
C ASN A 10 -8.33 12.66 -7.15
N TRP A 11 -8.64 11.85 -6.14
CA TRP A 11 -7.81 11.69 -4.94
C TRP A 11 -6.36 11.29 -5.26
N ALA A 12 -6.11 10.52 -6.32
CA ALA A 12 -4.78 10.05 -6.68
C ALA A 12 -3.87 11.17 -7.20
N LYS A 13 -4.41 12.33 -7.60
CA LYS A 13 -3.61 13.46 -8.09
C LYS A 13 -2.70 14.04 -7.01
N ILE A 14 -3.02 13.84 -5.73
CA ILE A 14 -2.20 14.32 -4.60
C ILE A 14 -1.11 13.32 -4.22
N THR A 15 -1.19 12.05 -4.62
CA THR A 15 -0.23 11.02 -4.21
C THR A 15 1.21 11.32 -4.62
N PRO A 16 1.55 11.85 -5.81
CA PRO A 16 2.94 12.16 -6.13
C PRO A 16 3.48 13.31 -5.26
N TRP A 17 2.65 14.33 -4.99
CA TRP A 17 3.03 15.47 -4.15
C TRP A 17 3.20 15.07 -2.69
N ALA A 18 2.28 14.25 -2.18
CA ALA A 18 2.38 13.67 -0.85
C ALA A 18 3.62 12.76 -0.76
N GLY A 19 3.89 11.93 -1.77
CA GLY A 19 5.07 11.07 -1.83
C GLY A 19 6.37 11.87 -1.73
N ILE A 20 6.48 12.98 -2.47
CA ILE A 20 7.62 13.91 -2.38
C ILE A 20 7.72 14.51 -0.99
N LEU A 21 6.62 15.05 -0.44
CA LEU A 21 6.59 15.66 0.88
C LEU A 21 7.04 14.67 1.97
N PHE A 22 6.46 13.47 2.01
CA PHE A 22 6.83 12.44 2.99
C PHE A 22 8.24 11.91 2.78
N SER A 23 8.76 11.88 1.55
CA SER A 23 10.17 11.58 1.31
C SER A 23 11.07 12.65 1.93
N ILE A 24 10.79 13.93 1.68
CA ILE A 24 11.55 15.04 2.27
C ILE A 24 11.52 14.94 3.80
N LEU A 25 10.33 14.78 4.39
CA LEU A 25 10.19 14.65 5.85
C LEU A 25 10.99 13.45 6.40
N LEU A 26 10.97 12.31 5.71
CA LEU A 26 11.71 11.13 6.13
C LEU A 26 13.22 11.39 6.12
N PHE A 27 13.75 11.91 5.02
CA PHE A 27 15.20 12.15 4.86
C PHE A 27 15.72 13.31 5.71
N THR A 28 14.88 14.27 6.11
CA THR A 28 15.30 15.39 6.97
C THR A 28 15.26 15.05 8.46
N ASN A 29 14.37 14.14 8.87
CA ASN A 29 14.17 13.82 10.30
C ASN A 29 14.86 12.52 10.74
N PHE A 30 15.18 11.61 9.82
CA PHE A 30 15.76 10.31 10.16
C PHE A 30 17.02 10.02 9.34
N SER A 31 18.02 9.46 10.01
CA SER A 31 19.19 8.90 9.34
C SER A 31 18.84 7.53 8.74
N VAL A 32 19.48 7.14 7.64
CA VAL A 32 19.37 5.78 7.09
C VAL A 32 19.85 4.68 8.05
N TYR A 33 20.56 5.06 9.13
CA TYR A 33 20.96 4.16 10.20
C TYR A 33 19.93 4.06 11.35
N ASP A 34 18.89 4.89 11.33
CA ASP A 34 17.79 4.83 12.29
C ASP A 34 16.76 3.78 11.82
N PRO A 35 16.41 2.77 12.64
CA PRO A 35 15.36 1.82 12.31
C PRO A 35 14.01 2.46 11.95
N HIS A 36 13.68 3.65 12.48
CA HIS A 36 12.46 4.38 12.11
C HIS A 36 12.44 4.80 10.65
N PHE A 37 13.60 5.12 10.07
CA PHE A 37 13.69 5.42 8.64
C PHE A 37 13.12 4.25 7.81
N TRP A 38 13.54 3.03 8.15
CA TRP A 38 13.12 1.81 7.46
C TRP A 38 11.70 1.39 7.82
N GLY A 39 11.24 1.65 9.05
CA GLY A 39 9.83 1.47 9.41
C GLY A 39 8.88 2.35 8.60
N LEU A 40 9.31 3.58 8.27
CA LEU A 40 8.45 4.61 7.65
C LEU A 40 8.67 4.78 6.14
N ILE A 41 9.74 4.25 5.54
CA ILE A 41 10.04 4.37 4.10
C ILE A 41 8.90 3.85 3.20
N ASN A 42 8.11 2.92 3.72
CA ASN A 42 6.97 2.38 2.99
C ASN A 42 5.84 3.39 2.76
N ILE A 43 5.75 4.47 3.54
CA ILE A 43 4.74 5.52 3.36
C ILE A 43 4.95 6.25 2.03
N PRO A 44 6.10 6.90 1.77
CA PRO A 44 6.33 7.57 0.48
C PRO A 44 6.34 6.58 -0.69
N LEU A 45 6.90 5.37 -0.53
CA LEU A 45 6.89 4.36 -1.59
C LEU A 45 5.47 3.98 -2.02
N TYR A 46 4.57 3.77 -1.06
CA TYR A 46 3.18 3.43 -1.36
C TYR A 46 2.46 4.59 -2.08
N LEU A 47 2.75 5.84 -1.73
CA LEU A 47 2.18 7.00 -2.45
C LEU A 47 2.67 7.08 -3.89
N PHE A 48 3.94 6.75 -4.17
CA PHE A 48 4.41 6.61 -5.55
C PHE A 48 3.78 5.41 -6.26
N HIS A 49 3.58 4.29 -5.56
CA HIS A 49 2.83 3.14 -6.08
C HIS A 49 1.39 3.51 -6.48
N GLN A 50 0.65 4.22 -5.63
CA GLN A 50 -0.70 4.71 -5.95
C GLN A 50 -0.70 5.70 -7.12
N THR A 51 0.39 6.45 -7.30
CA THR A 51 0.54 7.33 -8.46
C THR A 51 0.55 6.52 -9.75
N GLU A 52 1.36 5.45 -9.82
CA GLU A 52 1.41 4.56 -10.99
C GLU A 52 0.05 3.88 -11.23
N GLU A 53 -0.56 3.39 -10.16
CA GLU A 53 -1.80 2.60 -10.17
C GLU A 53 -3.02 3.43 -10.63
N HIS A 54 -3.14 4.66 -10.16
CA HIS A 54 -4.37 5.45 -10.22
C HIS A 54 -4.27 6.79 -10.96
N TYR A 55 -3.06 7.34 -11.14
CA TYR A 55 -2.91 8.65 -11.75
C TYR A 55 -2.11 8.65 -13.04
N VAL A 56 -0.82 8.28 -12.99
CA VAL A 56 0.09 8.29 -14.14
C VAL A 56 0.96 7.04 -14.08
N PRO A 57 0.78 6.06 -15.00
CA PRO A 57 -0.16 6.06 -16.13
C PRO A 57 -1.62 5.80 -15.73
N GLY A 58 -1.88 5.26 -14.54
CA GLY A 58 -3.22 4.89 -14.09
C GLY A 58 -3.76 3.63 -14.79
N GLY A 59 -5.06 3.36 -14.60
CA GLY A 59 -5.78 2.30 -15.32
C GLY A 59 -5.99 1.01 -14.53
N PHE A 60 -5.59 0.95 -13.26
CA PHE A 60 -5.76 -0.25 -12.43
C PHE A 60 -7.20 -0.75 -12.39
N LYS A 61 -8.17 0.17 -12.32
CA LYS A 61 -9.60 -0.17 -12.38
C LYS A 61 -9.97 -0.99 -13.61
N ASN A 62 -9.45 -0.60 -14.77
CA ASN A 62 -9.72 -1.30 -16.03
C ASN A 62 -9.02 -2.65 -16.06
N PHE A 63 -7.76 -2.71 -15.61
CA PHE A 63 -7.03 -3.98 -15.50
C PHE A 63 -7.79 -4.98 -14.62
N MET A 64 -8.22 -4.57 -13.43
CA MET A 64 -8.96 -5.44 -12.51
C MET A 64 -10.29 -5.91 -13.08
N ASN A 65 -11.12 -5.00 -13.60
CA ASN A 65 -12.43 -5.40 -14.11
C ASN A 65 -12.36 -6.21 -15.41
N ARG A 66 -11.44 -5.88 -16.33
CA ARG A 66 -11.39 -6.46 -17.68
C ARG A 66 -10.46 -7.67 -17.79
N VAL A 67 -9.32 -7.65 -17.12
CA VAL A 67 -8.30 -8.71 -17.22
C VAL A 67 -8.45 -9.71 -16.08
N VAL A 68 -8.50 -9.25 -14.84
CA VAL A 68 -8.53 -10.14 -13.65
C VAL A 68 -9.90 -10.75 -13.45
N MET A 69 -10.97 -9.95 -13.51
CA MET A 69 -12.35 -10.41 -13.31
C MET A 69 -13.07 -10.81 -14.61
N ALA A 70 -12.45 -10.57 -15.77
CA ALA A 70 -13.00 -10.90 -17.09
C ALA A 70 -14.45 -10.39 -17.32
N LEU A 71 -14.79 -9.21 -16.77
CA LEU A 71 -16.13 -8.65 -16.88
C LEU A 71 -16.34 -7.94 -18.23
N PRO A 72 -17.55 -8.03 -18.82
CA PRO A 72 -17.90 -7.28 -20.02
C PRO A 72 -17.83 -5.77 -19.77
N VAL A 73 -17.66 -4.97 -20.84
CA VAL A 73 -17.52 -3.52 -20.75
C VAL A 73 -18.71 -2.83 -20.05
N SER A 74 -19.90 -3.41 -20.15
CA SER A 74 -21.12 -2.93 -19.49
C SER A 74 -21.18 -3.19 -17.98
N GLN A 75 -20.24 -3.96 -17.42
CA GLN A 75 -20.21 -4.29 -16.00
C GLN A 75 -18.92 -3.77 -15.35
N GLU A 76 -19.05 -3.25 -14.14
CA GLU A 76 -17.95 -2.79 -13.30
C GLU A 76 -18.22 -3.26 -11.88
N LYS A 77 -17.36 -4.14 -11.34
CA LYS A 77 -17.45 -4.62 -9.95
C LYS A 77 -16.58 -3.77 -9.04
N LEU A 78 -15.38 -3.43 -9.50
CA LEU A 78 -14.48 -2.51 -8.83
C LEU A 78 -14.72 -1.10 -9.35
N THR A 79 -15.49 -0.32 -8.59
CA THR A 79 -15.87 1.05 -8.94
C THR A 79 -14.93 2.10 -8.38
N ASP A 80 -14.98 3.32 -8.91
CA ASP A 80 -14.21 4.46 -8.40
C ASP A 80 -14.41 4.69 -6.89
N ILE A 81 -15.66 4.55 -6.41
CA ILE A 81 -15.98 4.74 -4.99
C ILE A 81 -15.40 3.60 -4.13
N LYS A 82 -15.42 2.35 -4.62
CA LYS A 82 -14.80 1.21 -3.93
C LYS A 82 -13.29 1.38 -3.84
N ILE A 83 -12.65 1.77 -4.95
CA ILE A 83 -11.21 2.05 -4.99
C ILE A 83 -10.84 3.18 -4.03
N PHE A 84 -11.63 4.25 -3.99
CA PHE A 84 -11.43 5.35 -3.05
C PHE A 84 -11.46 4.86 -1.60
N TRP A 85 -12.49 4.12 -1.20
CA TRP A 85 -12.61 3.63 0.18
C TRP A 85 -11.51 2.62 0.56
N ILE A 86 -11.13 1.72 -0.34
CA ILE A 86 -10.01 0.79 -0.11
C ILE A 86 -8.75 1.60 0.20
N ASN A 87 -8.40 2.57 -0.65
CA ASN A 87 -7.15 3.32 -0.49
C ASN A 87 -7.17 4.26 0.73
N ILE A 88 -8.27 4.96 0.98
CA ILE A 88 -8.35 5.87 2.13
C ILE A 88 -8.33 5.11 3.46
N LEU A 89 -9.08 4.00 3.58
CA LEU A 89 -9.14 3.24 4.83
C LEU A 89 -7.93 2.33 5.03
N MET A 90 -7.60 1.51 4.02
CA MET A 90 -6.59 0.46 4.14
C MET A 90 -5.18 1.03 4.09
N VAL A 91 -4.97 2.12 3.37
CA VAL A 91 -3.63 2.66 3.15
C VAL A 91 -3.47 3.91 3.98
N TRP A 92 -4.23 4.96 3.71
CA TRP A 92 -3.92 6.27 4.30
C TRP A 92 -4.18 6.32 5.80
N LEU A 93 -5.36 5.87 6.23
CA LEU A 93 -5.71 5.85 7.65
C LEU A 93 -4.83 4.85 8.42
N ALA A 94 -4.65 3.63 7.88
CA ALA A 94 -3.80 2.62 8.51
C ALA A 94 -2.35 3.09 8.63
N PHE A 95 -1.75 3.62 7.56
CA PHE A 95 -0.36 4.07 7.57
C PHE A 95 -0.17 5.29 8.47
N ALA A 96 -1.15 6.20 8.54
CA ALA A 96 -1.12 7.30 9.49
C ALA A 96 -1.13 6.80 10.94
N ILE A 97 -2.05 5.89 11.28
CA ILE A 97 -2.17 5.33 12.63
C ILE A 97 -0.90 4.55 13.00
N PHE A 98 -0.49 3.60 12.17
CA PHE A 98 0.67 2.77 12.46
C PHE A 98 1.99 3.53 12.37
N GLY A 99 2.06 4.58 11.55
CA GLY A 99 3.20 5.49 11.50
C GLY A 99 3.34 6.26 12.81
N ILE A 100 2.24 6.78 13.37
CA ILE A 100 2.25 7.43 14.69
C ILE A 100 2.58 6.41 15.79
N LEU A 101 1.95 5.24 15.77
CA LEU A 101 2.20 4.19 16.77
C LEU A 101 3.63 3.65 16.70
N SER A 102 4.33 3.78 15.57
CA SER A 102 5.73 3.35 15.44
C SER A 102 6.67 4.07 16.41
N PHE A 103 6.32 5.30 16.83
CA PHE A 103 7.05 6.05 17.85
C PHE A 103 6.81 5.56 19.28
N ILE A 104 5.75 4.78 19.50
CA ILE A 104 5.50 4.09 20.77
C ILE A 104 6.21 2.74 20.75
N ASN A 105 6.12 2.03 19.62
CA ASN A 105 6.86 0.79 19.40
C ASN A 105 7.14 0.56 17.91
N LEU A 106 8.39 0.35 17.54
CA LEU A 106 8.80 0.18 16.14
C LEU A 106 8.13 -1.00 15.44
N GLY A 107 7.60 -1.98 16.18
CA GLY A 107 6.80 -3.07 15.64
C GLY A 107 5.59 -2.62 14.79
N PHE A 108 5.03 -1.44 15.06
CA PHE A 108 4.00 -0.87 14.19
C PHE A 108 4.55 -0.42 12.83
N GLY A 109 5.83 -0.06 12.73
CA GLY A 109 6.54 0.14 11.46
C GLY A 109 6.67 -1.17 10.67
N LEU A 110 6.95 -2.29 11.35
CA LEU A 110 6.92 -3.62 10.71
C LEU A 110 5.54 -3.92 10.13
N LEU A 111 4.46 -3.52 10.81
CA LEU A 111 3.10 -3.69 10.31
C LEU A 111 2.88 -2.97 8.98
N ILE A 112 3.35 -1.72 8.84
CA ILE A 112 3.33 -0.98 7.56
C ILE A 112 4.08 -1.75 6.48
N ILE A 113 5.28 -2.24 6.80
CA ILE A 113 6.12 -3.00 5.87
C ILE A 113 5.40 -4.27 5.38
N ILE A 114 4.80 -5.04 6.27
CA ILE A 114 4.10 -6.28 5.92
C ILE A 114 2.84 -6.02 5.10
N PHE A 115 2.09 -4.95 5.42
CA PHE A 115 0.96 -4.53 4.58
C PHE A 115 1.41 -4.22 3.14
N SER A 116 2.48 -3.44 2.99
CA SER A 116 3.04 -3.13 1.68
C SER A 116 3.50 -4.38 0.94
N ILE A 117 4.19 -5.31 1.60
CA ILE A 117 4.64 -6.57 0.99
C ILE A 117 3.46 -7.36 0.42
N ILE A 118 2.38 -7.54 1.20
CA ILE A 118 1.19 -8.25 0.74
C ILE A 118 0.59 -7.54 -0.47
N ASN A 119 0.47 -6.20 -0.43
CA ASN A 119 -0.07 -5.45 -1.55
C ASN A 119 0.79 -5.60 -2.82
N CYS A 120 2.10 -5.41 -2.71
CA CYS A 120 3.03 -5.54 -3.84
C CYS A 120 3.01 -6.95 -4.45
N LEU A 121 2.89 -7.98 -3.62
CA LEU A 121 2.77 -9.37 -4.11
C LEU A 121 1.55 -9.58 -4.99
N THR A 122 0.43 -8.86 -4.77
CA THR A 122 -0.75 -8.99 -5.63
C THR A 122 -0.46 -8.49 -7.05
N HIS A 123 0.16 -7.32 -7.21
CA HIS A 123 0.55 -6.78 -8.51
C HIS A 123 1.57 -7.66 -9.22
N ILE A 124 2.59 -8.14 -8.50
CA ILE A 124 3.62 -9.01 -9.05
C ILE A 124 2.99 -10.34 -9.51
N ALA A 125 2.17 -10.97 -8.67
CA ALA A 125 1.52 -12.23 -8.99
C ALA A 125 0.58 -12.12 -10.20
N GLU A 126 -0.24 -11.07 -10.27
CA GLU A 126 -1.13 -10.84 -11.42
C GLU A 126 -0.33 -10.52 -12.69
N GLY A 127 0.81 -9.82 -12.58
CA GLY A 127 1.72 -9.59 -13.71
C GLY A 127 2.30 -10.89 -14.28
N PHE A 128 2.74 -11.82 -13.42
CA PHE A 128 3.20 -13.14 -13.85
C PHE A 128 2.08 -14.00 -14.44
N LYS A 129 0.93 -14.05 -13.77
CA LYS A 129 -0.22 -14.87 -14.14
C LYS A 129 -0.79 -14.46 -15.50
N HIS A 130 -0.92 -13.16 -15.75
CA HIS A 130 -1.46 -12.62 -16.99
C HIS A 130 -0.38 -12.32 -18.04
N LYS A 131 0.91 -12.52 -17.70
CA LYS A 131 2.07 -12.25 -18.56
C LYS A 131 2.01 -10.85 -19.18
N SER A 132 1.54 -9.89 -18.41
CA SER A 132 1.29 -8.52 -18.85
C SER A 132 1.66 -7.53 -17.77
N TRP A 133 2.04 -6.33 -18.19
CA TRP A 133 2.19 -5.23 -17.25
C TRP A 133 0.81 -4.83 -16.71
N ASN A 134 0.76 -4.55 -15.40
CA ASN A 134 -0.42 -3.97 -14.76
C ASN A 134 -0.04 -2.63 -14.09
N PRO A 135 -0.99 -1.67 -14.04
CA PRO A 135 -0.76 -0.40 -13.35
C PRO A 135 -0.38 -0.61 -11.89
N GLY A 136 0.80 -0.12 -11.50
CA GLY A 136 1.39 -0.30 -10.18
C GLY A 136 2.54 -1.32 -10.14
N LEU A 137 2.73 -2.14 -11.19
CA LEU A 137 3.72 -3.22 -11.17
C LEU A 137 5.16 -2.75 -10.95
N VAL A 138 5.56 -1.61 -11.54
CA VAL A 138 6.95 -1.14 -11.46
C VAL A 138 7.26 -0.68 -10.03
N MET A 139 6.42 0.20 -9.50
CA MET A 139 6.55 0.70 -8.14
C MET A 139 6.33 -0.40 -7.10
N ALA A 140 5.41 -1.35 -7.34
CA ALA A 140 5.22 -2.51 -6.48
C ALA A 140 6.49 -3.36 -6.40
N SER A 141 7.19 -3.56 -7.52
CA SER A 141 8.44 -4.32 -7.56
C SER A 141 9.55 -3.61 -6.78
N ILE A 142 9.71 -2.30 -6.97
CA ILE A 142 10.69 -1.49 -6.22
C ILE A 142 10.37 -1.49 -4.72
N GLN A 143 9.12 -1.22 -4.38
CA GLN A 143 8.65 -1.18 -3.00
C GLN A 143 8.78 -2.54 -2.32
N PHE A 144 8.50 -3.65 -3.01
CA PHE A 144 8.69 -5.00 -2.48
C PHE A 144 10.15 -5.24 -2.08
N MET A 145 11.11 -4.94 -2.97
CA MET A 145 12.53 -5.12 -2.67
C MET A 145 12.98 -4.27 -1.48
N LEU A 146 12.60 -2.99 -1.45
CA LEU A 146 12.92 -2.10 -0.32
C LEU A 146 12.23 -2.54 0.98
N SER A 147 11.02 -3.09 0.89
CA SER A 147 10.29 -3.61 2.04
C SER A 147 10.93 -4.85 2.64
N LEU A 148 11.48 -5.75 1.82
CA LEU A 148 12.24 -6.89 2.33
C LEU A 148 13.47 -6.43 3.11
N PHE A 149 14.21 -5.46 2.57
CA PHE A 149 15.34 -4.88 3.27
C PHE A 149 14.91 -4.15 4.55
N ALA A 150 13.84 -3.35 4.49
CA ALA A 150 13.30 -2.64 5.63
C ALA A 150 12.88 -3.61 6.75
N ALA A 151 12.17 -4.69 6.40
CA ALA A 151 11.73 -5.72 7.34
C ALA A 151 12.93 -6.38 8.05
N TYR A 152 13.97 -6.72 7.29
CA TYR A 152 15.23 -7.20 7.86
C TYR A 152 15.86 -6.17 8.81
N TYR A 153 15.96 -4.91 8.37
CA TYR A 153 16.65 -3.87 9.12
C TYR A 153 15.96 -3.57 10.45
N VAL A 154 14.64 -3.36 10.44
CA VAL A 154 13.88 -3.12 11.69
C VAL A 154 13.97 -4.32 12.63
N THR A 155 13.93 -5.54 12.07
CA THR A 155 14.07 -6.78 12.83
C THR A 155 15.42 -6.89 13.52
N ALA A 156 16.50 -6.57 12.82
CA ALA A 156 17.86 -6.70 13.33
C ALA A 156 18.24 -5.57 14.31
N HIS A 157 17.66 -4.37 14.17
CA HIS A 157 18.18 -3.16 14.82
C HIS A 157 17.18 -2.39 15.69
N GLY A 158 15.90 -2.76 15.72
CA GLY A 158 14.93 -1.97 16.51
C GLY A 158 13.72 -2.71 17.09
N LEU A 159 13.58 -4.03 16.89
CA LEU A 159 12.50 -4.80 17.51
C LEU A 159 12.96 -5.48 18.81
N ASP A 160 12.21 -5.26 19.89
CA ASP A 160 12.48 -5.89 21.20
C ASP A 160 12.15 -7.40 21.21
N ASN A 161 11.05 -7.78 20.57
CA ASN A 161 10.60 -9.18 20.43
C ASN A 161 10.21 -9.49 18.98
N PRO A 162 11.20 -9.80 18.13
CA PRO A 162 10.97 -10.02 16.71
C PRO A 162 9.93 -11.09 16.41
N ILE A 163 9.98 -12.24 17.10
CA ILE A 163 9.08 -13.37 16.80
C ILE A 163 7.62 -12.97 17.07
N ALA A 164 7.35 -12.34 18.22
CA ALA A 164 6.00 -11.90 18.55
C ALA A 164 5.49 -10.84 17.55
N TRP A 165 6.34 -9.89 17.17
CA TRP A 165 5.99 -8.88 16.19
C TRP A 165 5.70 -9.48 14.82
N TRP A 166 6.56 -10.36 14.30
CA TRP A 166 6.34 -11.02 13.01
C TRP A 166 5.04 -11.84 12.99
N LEU A 167 4.76 -12.62 14.02
CA LEU A 167 3.51 -13.39 14.11
C LEU A 167 2.30 -12.45 14.19
N GLY A 168 2.36 -11.43 15.05
CA GLY A 168 1.29 -10.47 15.26
C GLY A 168 0.98 -9.68 13.99
N THR A 169 2.00 -9.11 13.33
CA THR A 169 1.83 -8.33 12.11
C THR A 169 1.34 -9.19 10.96
N PHE A 170 1.88 -10.40 10.78
CA PHE A 170 1.45 -11.26 9.67
C PHE A 170 -0.01 -11.70 9.81
N ILE A 171 -0.42 -12.15 11.01
CA ILE A 171 -1.82 -12.53 11.29
C ILE A 171 -2.74 -11.31 11.10
N PHE A 172 -2.38 -10.17 11.70
CA PHE A 172 -3.18 -8.95 11.60
C PHE A 172 -3.32 -8.50 10.15
N SER A 173 -2.23 -8.45 9.38
CA SER A 173 -2.25 -8.02 7.99
C SER A 173 -3.13 -8.92 7.14
N ILE A 174 -3.04 -10.25 7.26
CA ILE A 174 -3.91 -11.17 6.50
C ILE A 174 -5.38 -10.92 6.85
N VAL A 175 -5.72 -10.89 8.14
CA VAL A 175 -7.09 -10.69 8.60
C VAL A 175 -7.64 -9.35 8.12
N ALA A 176 -6.86 -8.28 8.25
CA ALA A 176 -7.26 -6.95 7.80
C ALA A 176 -7.52 -6.88 6.30
N HIS A 177 -6.65 -7.48 5.46
CA HIS A 177 -6.88 -7.52 4.01
C HIS A 177 -8.15 -8.30 3.66
N ILE A 178 -8.39 -9.45 4.28
CA ILE A 178 -9.60 -10.25 4.04
C ILE A 178 -10.85 -9.47 4.45
N LEU A 179 -10.86 -8.90 5.65
CA LEU A 179 -12.02 -8.16 6.16
C LEU A 179 -12.32 -6.92 5.33
N LEU A 180 -11.30 -6.13 4.98
CA LEU A 180 -11.49 -4.92 4.18
C LEU A 180 -11.92 -5.25 2.75
N PHE A 181 -11.31 -6.25 2.13
CA PHE A 181 -11.70 -6.69 0.80
C PHE A 181 -13.14 -7.17 0.79
N ASN A 182 -13.54 -8.01 1.75
CA ASN A 182 -14.93 -8.45 1.86
C ASN A 182 -15.89 -7.28 2.09
N LEU A 183 -15.59 -6.41 3.07
CA LEU A 183 -16.44 -5.26 3.41
C LEU A 183 -16.72 -4.35 2.21
N VAL A 184 -15.71 -4.09 1.38
CA VAL A 184 -15.84 -3.21 0.22
C VAL A 184 -16.48 -3.93 -0.97
N MET A 185 -16.16 -5.20 -1.18
CA MET A 185 -16.63 -5.94 -2.36
C MET A 185 -18.07 -6.45 -2.21
N THR A 186 -18.60 -6.60 -1.00
CA THR A 186 -20.00 -7.03 -0.75
C THR A 186 -20.99 -5.88 -0.65
N ARG A 187 -20.53 -4.64 -0.56
CA ARG A 187 -21.41 -3.46 -0.58
C ARG A 187 -21.64 -3.04 -2.02
N ASP A 188 -22.91 -2.94 -2.42
CA ASP A 188 -23.30 -2.46 -3.75
C ASP A 188 -23.10 -0.95 -3.88
#